data_AF-A0AA97E035-F1
#
_entry.id   AF-A0AA97E035-F1
#
_cell.length_a   1.000
_cell.length_b   1.000
_cell.length_c   1.000
_cell.angle_alpha   90.00
_cell.angle_beta   90.00
_cell.angle_gamma   90.00
#
_symmetry.space_group_name_H-M   'P 1'
#
loop_
_entity.id
_entity.type
_entity.pdbx_description
1 polymer ?
#
loop_
_entity_poly.entity_id
_entity_poly.type
_entity_poly.pdbx_seq_one_letter_code
_entity_poly.pdbx_strand_id
1 'polypeptide(L)'
;MTSFQSGIIAEASSDALFITLNIKRSDISKAKQALASVPSIVKETQEQFPDGQLHASVGLSSQVWSEFDQKQPKELAPFPHIKGQEIDVVPTDVDLVLHIRSSRHDASYELGNKIFSAFGFSVEAR
;
A
#
# COMPACT_ATOMS: atom_id res chain seq x y z
N MET A 1 10.64 -3.49 -19.84
CA MET A 1 11.33 -3.38 -18.54
C MET A 1 10.26 -3.43 -17.46
N THR A 2 10.36 -4.35 -16.50
CA THR A 2 9.48 -4.35 -15.33
C THR A 2 9.89 -3.17 -14.44
N SER A 3 9.05 -2.15 -14.37
CA SER A 3 9.25 -1.04 -13.43
C SER A 3 9.00 -1.57 -12.01
N PHE A 4 9.94 -1.32 -11.10
CA PHE A 4 9.76 -1.63 -9.68
C PHE A 4 9.09 -0.44 -8.97
N GLN A 5 8.38 -0.71 -7.87
CA GLN A 5 7.85 0.35 -7.01
C GLN A 5 9.01 0.98 -6.22
N SER A 6 9.16 2.30 -6.27
CA SER A 6 10.32 3.00 -5.71
C SER A 6 10.46 2.81 -4.20
N GLY A 7 9.35 2.67 -3.47
CA GLY A 7 9.33 2.47 -2.02
C GLY A 7 10.04 1.20 -1.53
N ILE A 8 10.25 0.21 -2.41
CA ILE A 8 10.88 -1.07 -2.08
C ILE A 8 12.39 -0.95 -1.96
N ILE A 9 13.03 -0.17 -2.84
CA ILE A 9 14.49 -0.08 -2.93
C ILE A 9 15.05 1.28 -2.49
N ALA A 10 14.19 2.19 -2.04
CA ALA A 10 14.62 3.52 -1.62
C ALA A 10 15.53 3.45 -0.37
N GLU A 11 16.54 4.33 -0.34
CA GLU A 11 17.38 4.60 0.82
C GLU A 11 16.55 5.12 2.00
N ALA A 12 17.07 4.95 3.21
CA ALA A 12 16.39 5.34 4.45
C ALA A 12 15.87 6.79 4.39
N SER A 13 14.66 7.00 4.89
CA SER A 13 13.98 8.29 4.88
C SER A 13 13.69 8.71 6.33
N SER A 14 13.61 10.02 6.59
CA SER A 14 13.37 10.54 7.94
C SER A 14 11.90 10.42 8.39
N ASP A 15 10.98 10.19 7.45
CA ASP A 15 9.56 9.98 7.72
C ASP A 15 9.00 8.80 6.91
N ALA A 16 7.99 8.14 7.48
CA ALA A 16 7.26 7.07 6.83
C ALA A 16 5.80 7.02 7.32
N LEU A 17 4.89 6.74 6.40
CA LEU A 17 3.46 6.54 6.65
C LEU A 17 3.03 5.17 6.14
N PHE A 18 2.39 4.39 7.02
CA PHE A 18 1.80 3.10 6.72
C PHE A 18 0.28 3.21 6.83
N ILE A 19 -0.44 2.81 5.78
CA ILE A 19 -1.91 2.80 5.76
C ILE A 19 -2.37 1.39 5.42
N THR A 20 -3.18 0.79 6.29
CA THR A 20 -3.78 -0.53 6.10
C THR A 20 -5.25 -0.40 5.75
N LEU A 21 -5.65 -1.02 4.64
CA LEU A 21 -6.99 -0.90 4.06
C LEU A 21 -7.57 -2.29 3.77
N ASN A 22 -8.87 -2.43 4.00
CA ASN A 22 -9.65 -3.58 3.53
C ASN A 22 -10.51 -3.17 2.34
N ILE A 23 -10.53 -3.99 1.29
CA ILE A 23 -11.27 -3.72 0.06
C ILE A 23 -12.68 -4.29 0.18
N LYS A 24 -13.69 -3.46 -0.04
CA LYS A 24 -15.07 -3.93 -0.16
C LYS A 24 -15.20 -4.71 -1.45
N ARG A 25 -15.43 -6.03 -1.34
CA ARG A 25 -15.55 -6.92 -2.51
C ARG A 25 -16.68 -6.47 -3.45
N SER A 26 -17.75 -5.84 -2.92
CA SER A 26 -18.81 -5.20 -3.71
C SER A 26 -18.33 -4.11 -4.66
N ASP A 27 -17.18 -3.49 -4.38
CA ASP A 27 -16.61 -2.35 -5.11
C ASP A 27 -15.23 -2.68 -5.70
N ILE A 28 -14.93 -3.96 -5.93
CA ILE A 28 -13.62 -4.42 -6.42
C ILE A 28 -13.18 -3.73 -7.72
N SER A 29 -14.11 -3.43 -8.63
CA SER A 29 -13.80 -2.74 -9.88
C SER A 29 -13.27 -1.32 -9.62
N LYS A 30 -13.84 -0.60 -8.66
CA LYS A 30 -13.37 0.73 -8.24
C LYS A 30 -12.02 0.64 -7.54
N ALA A 31 -11.83 -0.34 -6.66
CA ALA A 31 -10.55 -0.57 -6.00
C ALA A 31 -9.42 -0.89 -7.00
N LYS A 32 -9.71 -1.69 -8.04
CA LYS A 32 -8.78 -1.96 -9.16
C LYS A 32 -8.44 -0.68 -9.92
N GLN A 33 -9.42 0.17 -10.23
CA GLN A 33 -9.19 1.46 -10.89
C GLN A 33 -8.34 2.41 -10.03
N ALA A 34 -8.65 2.51 -8.74
CA ALA A 34 -7.87 3.29 -7.78
C ALA A 34 -6.42 2.80 -7.72
N LEU A 35 -6.21 1.48 -7.59
CA LEU A 35 -4.88 0.87 -7.58
C LEU A 35 -4.10 1.18 -8.88
N ALA A 36 -4.76 1.12 -10.04
CA ALA A 36 -4.15 1.46 -11.32
C ALA A 36 -3.75 2.95 -11.44
N SER A 37 -4.40 3.84 -10.69
CA SER A 37 -4.09 5.28 -10.67
C SER A 37 -2.92 5.65 -9.75
N VAL A 38 -2.54 4.77 -8.81
CA VAL A 38 -1.50 5.07 -7.80
C VAL A 38 -0.19 5.55 -8.40
N PRO A 39 0.38 4.93 -9.47
CA PRO A 39 1.65 5.40 -10.03
C PRO A 39 1.59 6.86 -10.52
N SER A 40 0.46 7.29 -11.10
CA SER A 40 0.28 8.67 -11.54
C SER A 40 0.18 9.63 -10.35
N ILE A 41 -0.60 9.28 -9.33
CA ILE A 41 -0.74 10.07 -8.09
C ILE A 41 0.62 10.25 -7.39
N VAL A 42 1.43 9.19 -7.33
CA VAL A 42 2.78 9.23 -6.78
C VAL A 42 3.64 10.20 -7.57
N LYS A 43 3.65 10.09 -8.91
CA LYS A 43 4.43 10.97 -9.78
C LYS A 43 4.04 12.45 -9.63
N GLU A 44 2.75 12.76 -9.66
CA GLU A 44 2.24 14.12 -9.48
C GLU A 44 2.63 14.70 -8.12
N THR A 45 2.62 13.87 -7.08
CA THR A 45 3.01 14.32 -5.72
C THR A 45 4.53 14.47 -5.59
N GLN A 46 5.33 13.65 -6.27
CA GLN A 46 6.78 13.86 -6.37
C GLN A 46 7.10 15.18 -7.08
N GLU A 47 6.36 15.54 -8.13
CA GLU A 47 6.50 16.82 -8.83
C GLU A 47 6.11 18.02 -7.93
N GLN A 48 5.13 17.84 -7.06
CA GLN A 48 4.73 18.84 -6.06
C GLN A 48 5.78 19.00 -4.93
N PHE A 49 6.49 17.93 -4.58
CA PHE A 49 7.50 17.90 -3.52
C PHE A 49 8.87 17.43 -4.05
N PRO A 50 9.53 18.18 -4.95
CA PRO A 50 10.74 17.73 -5.65
C PRO A 50 11.91 17.40 -4.71
N ASP A 51 12.03 18.12 -3.59
CA ASP A 51 13.07 17.90 -2.57
C ASP A 51 12.64 16.91 -1.47
N GLY A 52 11.42 16.37 -1.56
CA GLY A 52 10.81 15.51 -0.54
C GLY A 52 11.30 14.07 -0.55
N GLN A 53 12.10 13.65 -1.54
CA GLN A 53 12.55 12.26 -1.72
C GLN A 53 11.40 11.25 -1.51
N LEU A 54 10.25 11.54 -2.13
CA LEU A 54 9.00 10.85 -1.87
C LEU A 54 8.94 9.52 -2.65
N HIS A 55 8.69 8.45 -1.93
CA HIS A 55 8.62 7.08 -2.46
C HIS A 55 7.37 6.38 -1.93
N ALA A 56 6.83 5.46 -2.72
CA ALA A 56 5.66 4.69 -2.33
C ALA A 56 5.72 3.26 -2.86
N SER A 57 5.05 2.38 -2.14
CA SER A 57 4.74 1.02 -2.58
C SER A 57 3.39 0.57 -2.06
N VAL A 58 2.67 -0.18 -2.88
CA VAL A 58 1.44 -0.88 -2.51
C VAL A 58 1.73 -2.37 -2.40
N GLY A 59 1.34 -2.96 -1.28
CA GLY A 59 1.32 -4.41 -1.06
C GLY A 59 -0.12 -4.92 -1.04
N LEU A 60 -0.33 -6.12 -1.60
CA LEU A 60 -1.61 -6.83 -1.58
C LEU A 60 -1.44 -8.15 -0.86
N SER A 61 -2.42 -8.51 -0.03
CA SER A 61 -2.40 -9.79 0.69
C SER A 61 -2.90 -10.94 -0.17
N SER A 62 -2.65 -12.17 0.31
CA SER A 62 -3.19 -13.38 -0.30
C SER A 62 -4.72 -13.43 -0.29
N GLN A 63 -5.38 -12.70 0.63
CA GLN A 63 -6.83 -12.76 0.85
C GLN A 63 -7.64 -11.97 -0.19
N VAL A 64 -6.99 -11.01 -0.87
CA VAL A 64 -7.62 -10.25 -1.96
C VAL A 64 -7.06 -10.63 -3.33
N TRP A 65 -5.97 -11.40 -3.39
CA TRP A 65 -5.29 -11.68 -4.65
C TRP A 65 -6.20 -12.37 -5.68
N SER A 66 -7.08 -13.28 -5.25
CA SER A 66 -8.03 -13.98 -6.12
C SER A 66 -9.00 -13.06 -6.87
N GLU A 67 -9.20 -11.85 -6.36
CA GLU A 67 -10.03 -10.85 -6.99
C GLU A 67 -9.34 -10.18 -8.19
N PHE A 68 -8.02 -10.29 -8.29
CA PHE A 68 -7.22 -9.77 -9.40
C PHE A 68 -7.00 -10.87 -10.44
N ASP A 69 -7.21 -10.54 -11.72
CA ASP A 69 -7.06 -11.46 -12.85
C ASP A 69 -5.57 -11.70 -13.18
N GLN A 70 -4.78 -12.04 -12.16
CA GLN A 70 -3.33 -12.16 -12.17
C GLN A 70 -2.90 -13.44 -11.46
N LYS A 71 -1.87 -14.10 -12.00
CA LYS A 71 -1.32 -15.31 -11.38
C LYS A 71 -0.79 -15.00 -9.99
N GLN A 72 -1.30 -15.71 -8.98
CA GLN A 72 -0.82 -15.59 -7.61
C GLN A 72 0.67 -15.94 -7.50
N PRO A 73 1.49 -15.12 -6.82
CA PRO A 73 2.87 -15.47 -6.51
C PRO A 73 2.91 -16.78 -5.72
N LYS A 74 3.84 -17.68 -6.09
CA LYS A 74 3.88 -19.06 -5.56
C LYS A 74 3.98 -19.15 -4.04
N GLU A 75 4.66 -18.18 -3.42
CA GLU A 75 4.93 -18.14 -1.98
C GLU A 75 4.03 -17.14 -1.23
N LEU A 76 3.06 -16.53 -1.91
CA LEU A 76 2.13 -15.59 -1.27
C LEU A 76 1.15 -16.35 -0.38
N ALA A 77 1.36 -16.28 0.93
CA ALA A 77 0.55 -16.92 1.97
C ALA A 77 0.14 -15.91 3.06
N PRO A 78 -0.91 -16.21 3.85
CA PRO A 78 -1.27 -15.41 5.02
C PRO A 78 -0.13 -15.31 6.04
N PHE A 79 -0.11 -14.24 6.84
CA PHE A 79 0.81 -14.11 7.97
C PHE A 79 0.55 -15.25 8.98
N PRO A 80 1.58 -16.00 9.41
CA PRO A 80 1.37 -17.13 10.29
C PRO A 80 1.07 -16.69 11.73
N HIS A 81 0.27 -17.48 12.44
CA HIS A 81 0.17 -17.37 13.90
C HIS A 81 1.46 -17.90 14.53
N ILE A 82 2.20 -17.03 15.21
CA ILE A 82 3.47 -17.40 15.87
C ILE A 82 3.21 -17.52 17.37
N LYS A 83 3.12 -18.76 17.85
CA LYS A 83 2.96 -19.08 19.28
C LYS A 83 4.31 -19.07 19.99
N GLY A 84 4.54 -18.10 20.86
CA GLY A 84 5.65 -18.07 21.80
C GLY A 84 5.24 -18.48 23.21
N GLN A 85 6.22 -18.74 24.08
CA GLN A 85 5.96 -19.01 25.50
C GLN A 85 5.50 -17.74 26.25
N GLU A 86 6.01 -16.58 25.86
CA GLU A 86 5.73 -15.29 26.52
C GLU A 86 4.85 -14.37 25.67
N ILE A 87 5.00 -14.41 24.34
CA ILE A 87 4.28 -13.55 23.41
C ILE A 87 3.64 -14.42 22.34
N ASP A 88 2.35 -14.17 22.10
CA ASP A 88 1.61 -14.78 21.02
C ASP A 88 1.33 -13.75 19.92
N VAL A 89 1.77 -14.01 18.69
CA VAL A 89 1.60 -13.09 17.56
C VAL A 89 0.46 -13.57 16.67
N VAL A 90 -0.69 -12.95 16.86
CA VAL A 90 -1.92 -13.27 16.11
C VAL A 90 -1.95 -12.48 14.79
N PRO A 91 -2.25 -13.12 13.65
CA PRO A 91 -2.37 -12.42 12.38
C PRO A 91 -3.50 -11.39 12.40
N THR A 92 -3.23 -10.28 11.73
CA THR A 92 -4.13 -9.12 11.64
C THR A 92 -4.47 -8.95 10.17
N ASP A 93 -5.69 -9.33 9.77
CA ASP A 93 -6.07 -9.42 8.36
C ASP A 93 -6.14 -8.06 7.65
N VAL A 94 -5.33 -7.85 6.62
CA VAL A 94 -5.37 -6.63 5.82
C VAL A 94 -5.35 -7.03 4.35
N ASP A 95 -6.17 -6.38 3.52
CA ASP A 95 -6.14 -6.63 2.07
C ASP A 95 -5.01 -5.87 1.38
N LEU A 96 -4.80 -4.61 1.78
CA LEU A 96 -3.88 -3.69 1.13
C LEU A 96 -3.07 -2.90 2.15
N VAL A 97 -1.77 -2.75 1.89
CA VAL A 97 -0.89 -1.84 2.62
C VAL A 97 -0.32 -0.78 1.68
N LEU A 98 -0.41 0.48 2.07
CA LEU A 98 0.35 1.58 1.49
C LEU A 98 1.54 1.85 2.39
N HIS A 99 2.73 1.83 1.80
CA HIS A 99 3.96 2.23 2.46
C HIS A 99 4.53 3.44 1.73
N ILE A 100 4.52 4.58 2.40
CA ILE A 100 4.93 5.88 1.88
C ILE A 100 6.13 6.34 2.70
N ARG A 101 7.16 6.85 2.03
CA ARG A 101 8.40 7.30 2.66
C ARG A 101 8.80 8.65 2.07
N SER A 102 9.34 9.53 2.88
CA SER A 102 9.85 10.81 2.41
C SER A 102 10.80 11.45 3.43
N SER A 103 11.47 12.52 3.01
CA SER A 103 12.21 13.40 3.93
C SER A 103 11.29 14.41 4.66
N ARG A 104 9.98 14.40 4.36
CA ARG A 104 9.02 15.46 4.73
C ARG A 104 7.65 14.92 5.09
N HIS A 105 7.29 15.05 6.36
CA HIS A 105 6.01 14.56 6.88
C HIS A 105 4.77 15.05 6.12
N ASP A 106 4.75 16.32 5.73
CA ASP A 106 3.65 16.91 4.96
C ASP A 106 3.51 16.28 3.56
N ALA A 107 4.61 15.91 2.92
CA ALA A 107 4.61 15.21 1.64
C ALA A 107 4.06 13.77 1.78
N SER A 108 4.47 13.04 2.83
CA SER A 108 3.93 11.70 3.12
C SER A 108 2.43 11.73 3.37
N TYR A 109 1.97 12.71 4.17
CA TYR A 109 0.56 12.89 4.50
C TYR A 109 -0.28 13.24 3.26
N GLU A 110 0.20 14.18 2.42
CA GLU A 110 -0.50 14.58 1.20
C GLU A 110 -0.65 13.40 0.22
N LEU A 111 0.42 12.61 0.02
CA LEU A 111 0.34 11.41 -0.82
C LEU A 111 -0.66 10.39 -0.25
N GLY A 112 -0.60 10.16 1.06
CA GLY A 112 -1.52 9.25 1.75
C GLY A 112 -2.98 9.65 1.54
N ASN A 113 -3.28 10.95 1.70
CA ASN A 113 -4.61 11.51 1.47
C ASN A 113 -5.08 11.35 0.02
N LYS A 114 -4.23 11.65 -0.96
CA LYS A 114 -4.59 11.51 -2.39
C LYS A 114 -4.88 10.06 -2.76
N ILE A 115 -4.03 9.12 -2.32
CA ILE A 115 -4.25 7.69 -2.60
C ILE A 115 -5.52 7.21 -1.88
N PHE A 116 -5.70 7.54 -0.59
CA PHE A 116 -6.89 7.15 0.15
C PHE A 116 -8.18 7.72 -0.50
N SER A 117 -8.15 8.97 -0.95
CA SER A 117 -9.25 9.59 -1.68
C SER A 117 -9.57 8.89 -3.00
N ALA A 118 -8.54 8.40 -3.73
CA ALA A 118 -8.73 7.65 -4.95
C ALA A 118 -9.44 6.31 -4.70
N PHE A 119 -9.15 5.62 -3.60
CA PHE A 119 -9.90 4.43 -3.19
C PHE A 119 -11.32 4.79 -2.71
N GLY A 120 -11.48 5.93 -2.03
CA GLY A 120 -12.77 6.44 -1.58
C GLY A 120 -13.58 5.38 -0.82
N PHE A 121 -14.86 5.24 -1.16
CA PHE A 121 -15.76 4.29 -0.48
C PHE A 121 -15.49 2.81 -0.80
N SER A 122 -14.59 2.48 -1.73
CA SER A 122 -14.26 1.09 -2.10
C SER A 122 -13.40 0.37 -1.06
N VAL A 123 -12.90 1.10 -0.06
CA VAL A 123 -12.09 0.58 1.04
C VAL A 123 -12.62 1.00 2.40
N GLU A 124 -12.13 0.35 3.44
CA GLU A 124 -12.28 0.74 4.83
C GLU A 124 -10.91 0.79 5.49
N ALA A 125 -10.69 1.80 6.33
CA ALA A 125 -9.51 1.87 7.17
C ALA A 125 -9.58 0.77 8.24
N ARG A 126 -8.44 0.12 8.50
CA ARG A 126 -8.27 -0.81 9.62
C ARG A 126 -7.45 -0.15 10.72
#